data_AF-A0A0F4QRF8-F1
#
_entry.id   AF-A0A0F4QRF8-F1
#
_cell.length_a   1.000
_cell.length_b   1.000
_cell.length_c   1.000
_cell.angle_alpha   90.00
_cell.angle_beta   90.00
_cell.angle_gamma   90.00
#
_symmetry.space_group_name_H-M   'P 1'
#
loop_
_entity.id
_entity.type
_entity.pdbx_description
1 polymer ?
#
loop_
_entity_poly.entity_id
_entity_poly.type
_entity_poly.pdbx_seq_one_letter_code
_entity_poly.pdbx_strand_id
1 'polypeptide(L)'
;MNKKRIVILGGGTAGWMAANLMAKSWQDQPIEIALVESPDIGIIGVGEGSTPQFKGFMDFMGISEAQWMPACNATYKNGIRFVDWSTRPGFSSYFHPFPSQPDDYSAPAFFHNSFVRRKAIDVAGHPDPFFLTTYLAEQAKAPIAAHHFPFEINYGYHFDAGKLGLFLAQTARDLGVEHIQANVSDVRKHPDGDIAALICEAGMEVTGDVFIDCSGFRSLLMQQHLEVGFDSFANNLFNDAAVVLPTEQGEVISSETQSIARKFGWSWHIPLTNRIGNGYVYSRRYCDPDKAETELRTALGLLDSEVEARHLTMKVGQVKKHWHKNCLAIGLSQGFIEPLEATALHIVQETVQSFIECYQDGEFTDKLKTRHNQSLDARYQAIRDYIVAHYRVNSRTDTQYWRDNANNNQLSRSLYDVLQTWVSGKNLSDELHRQDIDKYYPSVSWHCLLAGYGIYPEQSQLIAGNEEANKYDLSQVQDYIARCGLNFENHRAQLERLARMR
;
A
#
# COMPACT_ATOMS: atom_id res chain seq x y z
N MET A 1 23.82 30.62 -9.64
CA MET A 1 23.41 30.02 -8.35
C MET A 1 24.40 28.92 -8.03
N ASN A 2 24.82 28.77 -6.76
CA ASN A 2 25.68 27.64 -6.41
C ASN A 2 24.93 26.33 -6.67
N LYS A 3 25.63 25.38 -7.31
CA LYS A 3 25.09 24.05 -7.59
C LYS A 3 24.82 23.35 -6.25
N LYS A 4 23.60 22.83 -6.06
CA LYS A 4 23.26 22.05 -4.87
C LYS A 4 23.48 20.56 -5.12
N ARG A 5 23.80 19.81 -4.07
CA ARG A 5 23.99 18.36 -4.13
C ARG A 5 23.08 17.66 -3.14
N ILE A 6 22.30 16.70 -3.63
CA ILE A 6 21.41 15.85 -2.84
C ILE A 6 22.00 14.46 -2.79
N VAL A 7 22.16 13.93 -1.58
CA VAL A 7 22.77 12.61 -1.34
C VAL A 7 21.73 11.67 -0.75
N ILE A 8 21.38 10.63 -1.48
CA ILE A 8 20.44 9.59 -1.06
C ILE A 8 21.25 8.44 -0.48
N LEU A 9 20.99 8.05 0.77
CA LEU A 9 21.61 6.89 1.40
C LEU A 9 20.65 5.71 1.41
N GLY A 10 21.03 4.64 0.71
CA GLY A 10 20.24 3.41 0.60
C GLY A 10 19.51 3.36 -0.73
N GLY A 11 19.68 2.26 -1.46
CA GLY A 11 18.94 1.97 -2.68
C GLY A 11 17.64 1.24 -2.40
N GLY A 12 17.46 0.09 -3.06
CA GLY A 12 16.16 -0.58 -3.13
C GLY A 12 15.06 0.30 -3.74
N THR A 13 13.79 -0.13 -3.65
CA THR A 13 12.69 0.57 -4.31
C THR A 13 12.53 2.01 -3.84
N ALA A 14 12.64 2.27 -2.54
CA ALA A 14 12.46 3.60 -1.96
C ALA A 14 13.52 4.61 -2.42
N GLY A 15 14.81 4.24 -2.35
CA GLY A 15 15.92 5.10 -2.80
C GLY A 15 15.86 5.38 -4.29
N TRP A 16 15.63 4.35 -5.11
CA TRP A 16 15.58 4.51 -6.56
C TRP A 16 14.32 5.24 -7.03
N MET A 17 13.16 5.10 -6.38
CA MET A 17 12.00 5.95 -6.66
C MET A 17 12.27 7.41 -6.32
N ALA A 18 12.89 7.69 -5.17
CA ALA A 18 13.25 9.06 -4.77
C ALA A 18 14.22 9.69 -5.79
N ALA A 19 15.27 8.96 -6.18
CA ALA A 19 16.24 9.41 -7.17
C ALA A 19 15.59 9.77 -8.51
N ASN A 20 14.71 8.90 -9.03
CA ASN A 20 14.01 9.12 -10.29
C ASN A 20 13.11 10.37 -10.26
N LEU A 21 12.26 10.49 -9.23
CA LEU A 21 11.36 11.63 -9.08
C LEU A 21 12.14 12.95 -8.95
N MET A 22 13.14 12.97 -8.08
CA MET A 22 13.96 14.17 -7.87
C MET A 22 14.73 14.56 -9.14
N ALA A 23 15.35 13.60 -9.83
CA ALA A 23 16.11 13.86 -11.06
C ALA A 23 15.21 14.39 -12.17
N LYS A 24 14.03 13.80 -12.35
CA LYS A 24 13.07 14.24 -13.35
C LYS A 24 12.50 15.63 -13.04
N SER A 25 12.11 15.88 -11.80
CA SER A 25 11.53 17.16 -11.37
C SER A 25 12.52 18.33 -11.34
N TRP A 26 13.82 18.04 -11.18
CA TRP A 26 14.88 19.06 -11.09
C TRP A 26 15.86 19.05 -12.26
N GLN A 27 15.52 18.40 -13.38
CA GLN A 27 16.38 18.29 -14.56
C GLN A 27 16.91 19.64 -15.09
N ASP A 28 16.12 20.72 -14.92
CA ASP A 28 16.44 22.08 -15.38
C ASP A 28 16.99 22.99 -14.26
N GLN A 29 17.26 22.42 -13.08
CA GLN A 29 17.80 23.13 -11.92
C GLN A 29 19.28 22.81 -11.73
N PRO A 30 20.08 23.70 -11.10
CA PRO A 30 21.48 23.43 -10.80
C PRO A 30 21.62 22.48 -9.60
N ILE A 31 21.06 21.26 -9.70
CA ILE A 31 21.02 20.24 -8.65
C ILE A 31 21.68 18.96 -9.15
N GLU A 32 22.65 18.45 -8.40
CA GLU A 32 23.21 17.10 -8.57
C GLU A 32 22.55 16.14 -7.60
N ILE A 33 22.36 14.90 -8.03
CA ILE A 33 21.83 13.83 -7.19
C ILE A 33 22.83 12.68 -7.22
N ALA A 34 23.25 12.25 -6.04
CA ALA A 34 24.03 11.03 -5.84
C ALA A 34 23.27 10.06 -4.95
N LEU A 35 23.32 8.77 -5.27
CA LEU A 35 22.79 7.71 -4.45
C LEU A 35 23.93 6.81 -3.99
N VAL A 36 24.05 6.63 -2.68
CA VAL A 36 25.00 5.73 -2.03
C VAL A 36 24.28 4.44 -1.64
N GLU A 37 24.64 3.32 -2.27
CA GLU A 37 24.06 2.00 -2.03
C GLU A 37 25.13 1.02 -1.56
N SER A 38 24.86 0.27 -0.48
CA SER A 38 25.75 -0.79 -0.02
C SER A 38 25.59 -2.01 -0.93
N PRO A 39 26.69 -2.60 -1.46
CA PRO A 39 26.61 -3.85 -2.21
C PRO A 39 26.32 -5.08 -1.32
N ASP A 40 26.52 -4.95 -0.01
CA ASP A 40 26.44 -6.07 0.95
C ASP A 40 25.07 -6.18 1.63
N ILE A 41 24.29 -5.09 1.63
CA ILE A 41 22.98 -5.05 2.27
C ILE A 41 21.90 -5.41 1.25
N GLY A 42 21.36 -6.62 1.38
CA GLY A 42 20.25 -7.08 0.56
C GLY A 42 18.96 -6.28 0.78
N ILE A 43 18.10 -6.28 -0.24
CA ILE A 43 16.77 -5.70 -0.17
C ILE A 43 15.81 -6.56 0.67
N ILE A 44 14.88 -5.91 1.37
CA ILE A 44 13.84 -6.58 2.17
C ILE A 44 12.69 -7.12 1.30
N GLY A 45 12.59 -6.74 0.02
CA GLY A 45 11.43 -7.02 -0.85
C GLY A 45 11.05 -8.52 -0.96
N VAL A 46 9.75 -8.82 -0.93
CA VAL A 46 9.17 -10.19 -0.86
C VAL A 46 8.19 -10.52 -2.01
N GLY A 47 8.11 -9.64 -3.01
CA GLY A 47 6.97 -9.55 -3.92
C GLY A 47 5.98 -8.53 -3.35
N GLU A 48 5.75 -7.45 -4.08
CA GLU A 48 5.00 -6.30 -3.60
C GLU A 48 3.75 -6.08 -4.47
N GLY A 49 2.70 -5.55 -3.84
CA GLY A 49 1.57 -4.96 -4.53
C GLY A 49 1.66 -3.44 -4.47
N SER A 50 1.03 -2.77 -5.44
CA SER A 50 0.87 -1.32 -5.44
C SER A 50 -0.61 -0.92 -5.42
N THR A 51 -0.82 0.38 -5.32
CA THR A 51 -2.08 1.08 -5.60
C THR A 51 -2.01 1.75 -6.99
N PRO A 52 -3.12 2.33 -7.49
CA PRO A 52 -3.15 2.96 -8.82
C PRO A 52 -2.20 4.14 -9.01
N GLN A 53 -1.79 4.80 -7.91
CA GLN A 53 -0.86 5.93 -7.96
C GLN A 53 0.51 5.55 -8.55
N PHE A 54 0.89 4.27 -8.47
CA PHE A 54 2.13 3.78 -9.07
C PHE A 54 2.12 3.89 -10.61
N LYS A 55 0.95 3.76 -11.24
CA LYS A 55 0.81 4.05 -12.67
C LYS A 55 1.16 5.51 -12.96
N GLY A 56 0.65 6.44 -12.16
CA GLY A 56 0.96 7.86 -12.28
C GLY A 56 2.45 8.16 -12.15
N PHE A 57 3.16 7.45 -11.26
CA PHE A 57 4.62 7.52 -11.18
C PHE A 57 5.29 7.07 -12.50
N MET A 58 4.93 5.89 -13.02
CA MET A 58 5.50 5.39 -14.29
C MET A 58 5.19 6.31 -15.48
N ASP A 59 3.96 6.82 -15.57
CA ASP A 59 3.54 7.77 -16.61
C ASP A 59 4.34 9.09 -16.52
N PHE A 60 4.53 9.65 -15.33
CA PHE A 60 5.36 10.85 -15.11
C PHE A 60 6.82 10.62 -15.56
N MET A 61 7.35 9.42 -15.32
CA MET A 61 8.68 9.04 -15.78
C MET A 61 8.74 8.74 -17.29
N GLY A 62 7.60 8.65 -17.98
CA GLY A 62 7.52 8.28 -19.40
C GLY A 62 7.84 6.81 -19.66
N ILE A 63 7.61 5.94 -18.68
CA ILE A 63 7.93 4.52 -18.72
C ILE A 63 6.67 3.73 -19.06
N SER A 64 6.65 3.09 -20.22
CA SER A 64 5.53 2.26 -20.65
C SER A 64 5.50 0.91 -19.92
N GLU A 65 4.32 0.36 -19.72
CA GLU A 65 4.11 -0.98 -19.14
C GLU A 65 4.87 -2.08 -19.89
N ALA A 66 4.93 -2.00 -21.23
CA ALA A 66 5.65 -2.96 -22.07
C ALA A 66 7.16 -3.00 -21.77
N GLN A 67 7.74 -1.89 -21.32
CA GLN A 67 9.14 -1.81 -20.93
C GLN A 67 9.38 -2.44 -19.56
N TRP A 68 8.68 -1.97 -18.52
CA TRP A 68 9.03 -2.31 -17.14
C TRP A 68 8.37 -3.60 -16.64
N MET A 69 7.11 -3.88 -16.99
CA MET A 69 6.36 -4.99 -16.38
C MET A 69 7.03 -6.34 -16.63
N PRO A 70 7.44 -6.71 -17.86
CA PRO A 70 8.09 -7.99 -18.07
C PRO A 70 9.52 -8.03 -17.48
N ALA A 71 10.17 -6.87 -17.28
CA ALA A 71 11.48 -6.81 -16.62
C ALA A 71 11.35 -7.07 -15.11
N CYS A 72 10.18 -6.77 -14.53
CA CYS A 72 9.91 -6.87 -13.10
C CYS A 72 9.03 -8.07 -12.72
N ASN A 73 8.81 -9.00 -13.65
CA ASN A 73 7.87 -10.12 -13.50
C ASN A 73 6.44 -9.68 -13.12
N ALA A 74 6.03 -8.48 -13.52
CA ALA A 74 4.85 -7.82 -12.97
C ALA A 74 3.52 -8.34 -13.56
N THR A 75 2.45 -8.21 -12.80
CA THR A 75 1.07 -8.45 -13.23
C THR A 75 0.18 -7.27 -12.85
N TYR A 76 -1.05 -7.25 -13.34
CA TYR A 76 -2.06 -6.26 -12.94
C TYR A 76 -2.76 -6.65 -11.63
N LYS A 77 -3.29 -5.64 -10.92
CA LYS A 77 -4.08 -5.77 -9.69
C LYS A 77 -5.33 -4.88 -9.76
N ASN A 78 -6.50 -5.48 -9.71
CA ASN A 78 -7.83 -4.85 -9.70
C ASN A 78 -8.28 -4.38 -8.30
N GLY A 79 -7.67 -4.91 -7.24
CA GLY A 79 -8.07 -4.64 -5.86
C GLY A 79 -7.52 -5.70 -4.90
N ILE A 80 -8.14 -5.79 -3.73
CA ILE A 80 -7.76 -6.74 -2.67
C ILE A 80 -8.99 -7.54 -2.24
N ARG A 81 -8.89 -8.86 -2.26
CA ARG A 81 -9.90 -9.75 -1.68
C ARG A 81 -9.54 -10.07 -0.24
N PHE A 82 -10.42 -9.72 0.69
CA PHE A 82 -10.29 -10.04 2.10
C PHE A 82 -11.09 -11.31 2.38
N VAL A 83 -10.43 -12.34 2.91
CA VAL A 83 -11.00 -13.68 3.17
C VAL A 83 -10.90 -14.01 4.66
N ASP A 84 -12.00 -14.51 5.22
CA ASP A 84 -12.17 -14.96 6.60
C ASP A 84 -11.96 -13.90 7.68
N TRP A 85 -11.96 -12.61 7.33
CA TRP A 85 -11.86 -11.51 8.30
C TRP A 85 -13.14 -11.31 9.13
N SER A 86 -14.27 -11.80 8.63
CA SER A 86 -15.55 -11.82 9.33
C SER A 86 -16.16 -13.22 9.30
N THR A 87 -16.75 -13.64 10.41
CA THR A 87 -17.52 -14.89 10.54
C THR A 87 -19.03 -14.66 10.41
N ARG A 88 -19.45 -13.44 10.04
CA ARG A 88 -20.88 -13.14 9.85
C ARG A 88 -21.40 -13.85 8.60
N PRO A 89 -22.59 -14.48 8.64
CA PRO A 89 -23.12 -15.23 7.49
C PRO A 89 -23.22 -14.36 6.23
N GLY A 90 -22.67 -14.85 5.12
CA GLY A 90 -22.65 -14.13 3.83
C GLY A 90 -21.57 -13.04 3.70
N PHE A 91 -20.70 -12.88 4.70
CA PHE A 91 -19.62 -11.87 4.72
C PHE A 91 -18.26 -12.48 5.05
N SER A 92 -18.05 -13.76 4.74
CA SER A 92 -16.76 -14.43 4.94
C SER A 92 -15.68 -13.95 3.96
N SER A 93 -16.06 -13.27 2.88
CA SER A 93 -15.14 -12.60 1.98
C SER A 93 -15.76 -11.34 1.43
N TYR A 94 -14.97 -10.31 1.18
CA TYR A 94 -15.36 -9.17 0.35
C TYR A 94 -14.18 -8.68 -0.49
N PHE A 95 -14.48 -7.91 -1.53
CA PHE A 95 -13.49 -7.25 -2.37
C PHE A 95 -13.41 -5.75 -2.07
N HIS A 96 -12.20 -5.22 -1.89
CA HIS A 96 -11.90 -3.80 -1.91
C HIS A 96 -11.47 -3.42 -3.34
N PRO A 97 -12.36 -2.85 -4.16
CA PRO A 97 -12.08 -2.55 -5.56
C PRO A 97 -11.25 -1.29 -5.73
N PHE A 98 -10.39 -1.27 -6.74
CA PHE A 98 -9.96 0.01 -7.30
C PHE A 98 -11.08 0.61 -8.15
N PRO A 99 -11.43 1.89 -7.97
CA PRO A 99 -12.57 2.50 -8.66
C PRO A 99 -12.38 2.54 -10.17
N SER A 100 -13.44 2.31 -10.93
CA SER A 100 -13.48 2.49 -12.37
C SER A 100 -14.60 3.44 -12.75
N GLN A 101 -14.45 4.19 -13.84
CA GLN A 101 -15.47 5.12 -14.30
C GLN A 101 -16.86 4.47 -14.53
N PRO A 102 -16.99 3.21 -15.00
CA PRO A 102 -18.30 2.54 -15.05
C PRO A 102 -18.98 2.41 -13.69
N ASP A 103 -18.23 2.42 -12.59
CA ASP A 103 -18.79 2.34 -11.24
C ASP A 103 -19.59 3.60 -10.86
N ASP A 104 -19.45 4.71 -11.60
CA ASP A 104 -20.30 5.91 -11.43
C ASP A 104 -21.80 5.57 -11.58
N TYR A 105 -22.13 4.53 -12.35
CA TYR A 105 -23.50 4.04 -12.51
C TYR A 105 -23.92 3.06 -11.40
N SER A 106 -23.04 2.16 -10.96
CA SER A 106 -23.38 1.07 -10.03
C SER A 106 -23.15 1.40 -8.55
N ALA A 107 -22.12 2.19 -8.21
CA ALA A 107 -21.79 2.56 -6.84
C ALA A 107 -22.90 3.32 -6.09
N PRO A 108 -23.71 4.20 -6.72
CA PRO A 108 -24.86 4.81 -6.05
C PRO A 108 -25.87 3.77 -5.52
N ALA A 109 -26.03 2.63 -6.20
CA ALA A 109 -26.88 1.54 -5.74
C ALA A 109 -26.31 0.88 -4.49
N PHE A 110 -24.98 0.66 -4.45
CA PHE A 110 -24.31 0.13 -3.27
C PHE A 110 -24.45 1.07 -2.06
N PHE A 111 -24.15 2.36 -2.22
CA PHE A 111 -24.23 3.33 -1.12
C PHE A 111 -25.65 3.43 -0.56
N HIS A 112 -26.67 3.46 -1.44
CA HIS A 112 -28.08 3.45 -1.04
C HIS A 112 -28.43 2.17 -0.28
N ASN A 113 -28.16 1.00 -0.86
CA ASN A 113 -28.50 -0.27 -0.24
C ASN A 113 -27.79 -0.45 1.10
N SER A 114 -26.50 -0.12 1.16
CA SER A 114 -25.75 -0.14 2.42
C SER A 114 -26.38 0.79 3.45
N PHE A 115 -26.76 2.01 3.08
CA PHE A 115 -27.37 2.96 4.00
C PHE A 115 -28.73 2.47 4.55
N VAL A 116 -29.62 1.98 3.69
CA VAL A 116 -30.95 1.50 4.14
C VAL A 116 -30.86 0.15 4.87
N ARG A 117 -29.90 -0.73 4.52
CA ARG A 117 -29.67 -1.98 5.26
C ARG A 117 -29.22 -1.72 6.70
N ARG A 118 -28.44 -0.66 6.96
CA ARG A 118 -28.12 -0.23 8.34
C ARG A 118 -29.35 0.19 9.15
N LYS A 119 -30.45 0.54 8.47
CA LYS A 119 -31.76 0.83 9.08
C LYS A 119 -32.68 -0.39 9.13
N ALA A 120 -32.10 -1.60 9.10
CA ALA A 120 -32.77 -2.88 9.21
C ALA A 120 -33.72 -3.21 8.03
N ILE A 121 -33.46 -2.66 6.84
CA ILE A 121 -34.20 -3.05 5.63
C ILE A 121 -33.47 -4.18 4.91
N ASP A 122 -34.21 -5.21 4.50
CA ASP A 122 -33.64 -6.37 3.80
C ASP A 122 -33.37 -6.07 2.31
N VAL A 123 -32.20 -5.49 2.05
CA VAL A 123 -31.64 -5.29 0.70
C VAL A 123 -30.20 -5.79 0.65
N ALA A 124 -29.68 -6.07 -0.55
CA ALA A 124 -28.30 -6.53 -0.72
C ALA A 124 -27.29 -5.45 -0.28
N GLY A 125 -26.57 -5.70 0.81
CA GLY A 125 -25.55 -4.78 1.35
C GLY A 125 -24.10 -5.24 1.16
N HIS A 126 -23.87 -6.38 0.51
CA HIS A 126 -22.52 -6.84 0.21
C HIS A 126 -21.90 -5.99 -0.92
N PRO A 127 -20.62 -5.57 -0.86
CA PRO A 127 -20.03 -4.70 -1.89
C PRO A 127 -19.76 -5.40 -3.23
N ASP A 128 -19.33 -6.67 -3.23
CA ASP A 128 -18.85 -7.38 -4.43
C ASP A 128 -19.75 -7.26 -5.68
N PRO A 129 -21.08 -7.34 -5.60
CA PRO A 129 -21.97 -7.26 -6.76
C PRO A 129 -22.01 -5.90 -7.48
N PHE A 130 -21.38 -4.85 -6.95
CA PHE A 130 -21.59 -3.47 -7.39
C PHE A 130 -20.40 -2.84 -8.13
N PHE A 131 -19.27 -3.54 -8.30
CA PHE A 131 -18.06 -2.94 -8.86
C PHE A 131 -17.46 -3.77 -9.99
N LEU A 132 -17.05 -3.07 -11.07
CA LEU A 132 -16.48 -3.70 -12.25
C LEU A 132 -15.18 -4.44 -11.95
N THR A 133 -14.28 -3.85 -11.17
CA THR A 133 -12.97 -4.46 -10.87
C THR A 133 -13.08 -5.71 -9.99
N THR A 134 -14.14 -5.82 -9.16
CA THR A 134 -14.48 -7.09 -8.50
C THR A 134 -14.83 -8.17 -9.51
N TYR A 135 -15.71 -7.87 -10.46
CA TYR A 135 -16.07 -8.78 -11.54
C TYR A 135 -14.84 -9.19 -12.37
N LEU A 136 -13.94 -8.24 -12.70
CA LEU A 136 -12.71 -8.55 -13.44
C LEU A 136 -11.79 -9.50 -12.68
N ALA A 137 -11.63 -9.30 -11.36
CA ALA A 137 -10.83 -10.17 -10.51
C ALA A 137 -11.37 -11.60 -10.46
N GLU A 138 -12.69 -11.76 -10.25
CA GLU A 138 -13.36 -13.07 -10.20
C GLU A 138 -13.26 -13.86 -11.51
N GLN A 139 -13.17 -13.16 -12.63
CA GLN A 139 -13.02 -13.76 -13.96
C GLN A 139 -11.55 -13.85 -14.42
N ALA A 140 -10.59 -13.55 -13.54
CA ALA A 140 -9.16 -13.48 -13.84
C ALA A 140 -8.85 -12.67 -15.11
N LYS A 141 -9.45 -11.48 -15.22
CA LYS A 141 -9.27 -10.55 -16.34
C LYS A 141 -8.29 -9.43 -16.00
N ALA A 142 -7.57 -8.95 -17.01
CA ALA A 142 -6.75 -7.75 -16.88
C ALA A 142 -7.62 -6.48 -16.91
N PRO A 143 -7.22 -5.39 -16.25
CA PRO A 143 -7.90 -4.10 -16.28
C PRO A 143 -7.61 -3.27 -17.55
N ILE A 144 -7.22 -3.92 -18.65
CA ILE A 144 -6.94 -3.25 -19.92
C ILE A 144 -8.15 -3.43 -20.84
N ALA A 145 -8.91 -2.34 -20.99
CA ALA A 145 -10.10 -2.30 -21.82
C ALA A 145 -9.76 -2.34 -23.31
N ALA A 146 -10.65 -2.93 -24.11
CA ALA A 146 -10.62 -2.80 -25.56
C ALA A 146 -10.80 -1.33 -25.98
N HIS A 147 -10.20 -0.94 -27.12
CA HIS A 147 -10.23 0.45 -27.62
C HIS A 147 -11.65 1.03 -27.78
N HIS A 148 -12.67 0.20 -28.03
CA HIS A 148 -14.07 0.63 -28.15
C HIS A 148 -14.80 0.83 -26.82
N PHE A 149 -14.11 0.65 -25.69
CA PHE A 149 -14.62 0.89 -24.35
C PHE A 149 -13.83 2.04 -23.70
N PRO A 150 -14.23 3.30 -23.94
CA PRO A 150 -13.39 4.48 -23.68
C PRO A 150 -13.47 4.97 -22.23
N PHE A 151 -13.69 4.07 -21.27
CA PHE A 151 -13.83 4.40 -19.85
C PHE A 151 -12.53 4.19 -19.09
N GLU A 152 -12.25 5.07 -18.13
CA GLU A 152 -11.06 4.97 -17.28
C GLU A 152 -11.22 3.86 -16.24
N ILE A 153 -10.18 3.03 -16.12
CA ILE A 153 -10.11 1.91 -15.17
C ILE A 153 -8.88 2.12 -14.30
N ASN A 154 -9.06 2.30 -12.98
CA ASN A 154 -7.92 2.36 -12.08
C ASN A 154 -7.49 0.94 -11.68
N TYR A 155 -6.18 0.72 -11.68
CA TYR A 155 -5.59 -0.55 -11.27
C TYR A 155 -4.19 -0.32 -10.70
N GLY A 156 -3.77 -1.21 -9.80
CA GLY A 156 -2.40 -1.32 -9.33
C GLY A 156 -1.65 -2.44 -10.04
N TYR A 157 -0.50 -2.81 -9.48
CA TYR A 157 0.35 -3.87 -10.00
C TYR A 157 0.83 -4.80 -8.89
N HIS A 158 1.23 -6.00 -9.27
CA HIS A 158 2.11 -6.84 -8.48
C HIS A 158 3.46 -6.95 -9.19
N PHE A 159 4.57 -6.96 -8.46
CA PHE A 159 5.91 -7.10 -9.07
C PHE A 159 6.95 -7.67 -8.11
N ASP A 160 8.06 -8.10 -8.69
CA ASP A 160 9.26 -8.39 -7.92
C ASP A 160 10.00 -7.08 -7.58
N ALA A 161 9.97 -6.72 -6.29
CA ALA A 161 10.55 -5.47 -5.80
C ALA A 161 12.06 -5.35 -6.07
N GLY A 162 12.79 -6.46 -6.12
CA GLY A 162 14.21 -6.42 -6.44
C GLY A 162 14.47 -6.10 -7.89
N LYS A 163 13.71 -6.74 -8.78
CA LYS A 163 13.79 -6.40 -10.21
C LYS A 163 13.32 -4.98 -10.49
N LEU A 164 12.29 -4.50 -9.78
CA LEU A 164 11.84 -3.12 -9.89
C LEU A 164 12.94 -2.15 -9.41
N GLY A 165 13.58 -2.41 -8.28
CA GLY A 165 14.71 -1.61 -7.79
C GLY A 165 15.83 -1.50 -8.83
N LEU A 166 16.24 -2.62 -9.43
CA LEU A 166 17.26 -2.65 -10.49
C LEU A 166 16.82 -1.89 -11.75
N PHE A 167 15.56 -2.02 -12.16
CA PHE A 167 15.00 -1.31 -13.30
C PHE A 167 15.05 0.21 -13.07
N LEU A 168 14.56 0.67 -11.91
CA LEU A 168 14.58 2.08 -11.53
C LEU A 168 16.01 2.62 -11.32
N ALA A 169 16.94 1.78 -10.87
CA ALA A 169 18.35 2.12 -10.78
C ALA A 169 18.97 2.42 -12.16
N GLN A 170 18.58 1.68 -13.19
CA GLN A 170 18.99 2.00 -14.56
C GLN A 170 18.36 3.31 -15.02
N THR A 171 17.05 3.49 -14.83
CA THR A 171 16.34 4.72 -15.22
C THR A 171 16.94 5.98 -14.56
N ALA A 172 17.25 5.92 -13.26
CA ALA A 172 17.85 7.05 -12.55
C ALA A 172 19.24 7.41 -13.10
N ARG A 173 20.05 6.41 -13.43
CA ARG A 173 21.38 6.62 -14.02
C ARG A 173 21.29 7.22 -15.42
N ASP A 174 20.30 6.81 -16.22
CA ASP A 174 20.04 7.40 -17.53
C ASP A 174 19.61 8.88 -17.43
N LEU A 175 19.05 9.29 -16.29
CA LEU A 175 18.74 10.69 -15.94
C LEU A 175 19.92 11.45 -15.30
N GLY A 176 21.10 10.82 -15.21
CA GLY A 176 22.33 11.46 -14.70
C GLY A 176 22.53 11.36 -13.18
N VAL A 177 21.76 10.53 -12.47
CA VAL A 177 22.02 10.25 -11.04
C VAL A 177 23.34 9.50 -10.88
N GLU A 178 24.23 10.03 -10.04
CA GLU A 178 25.49 9.38 -9.69
C GLU A 178 25.22 8.19 -8.76
N HIS A 179 25.64 6.98 -9.15
CA HIS A 179 25.52 5.79 -8.31
C HIS A 179 26.86 5.44 -7.66
N ILE A 180 26.93 5.58 -6.34
CA ILE A 180 28.12 5.31 -5.53
C ILE A 180 27.87 4.00 -4.75
N GLN A 181 28.62 2.96 -5.09
CA GLN A 181 28.56 1.70 -4.35
C GLN A 181 29.54 1.73 -3.19
N ALA A 182 29.03 1.91 -1.97
CA ALA A 182 29.85 2.02 -0.78
C ALA A 182 29.08 1.72 0.51
N ASN A 183 29.80 1.20 1.50
CA ASN A 183 29.30 1.05 2.86
C ASN A 183 29.58 2.33 3.65
N VAL A 184 28.55 2.88 4.29
CA VAL A 184 28.69 4.04 5.18
C VAL A 184 29.06 3.58 6.58
N SER A 185 30.22 4.03 7.05
CA SER A 185 30.80 3.70 8.36
C SER A 185 30.47 4.75 9.43
N ASP A 186 30.37 6.01 9.05
CA ASP A 186 30.06 7.13 9.96
C ASP A 186 29.38 8.28 9.20
N VAL A 187 28.84 9.26 9.94
CA VAL A 187 28.20 10.46 9.39
C VAL A 187 28.75 11.67 10.12
N ARG A 188 29.21 12.68 9.38
CA ARG A 188 29.78 13.91 9.95
C ARG A 188 28.74 15.03 10.00
N LYS A 189 28.71 15.79 11.10
CA LYS A 189 27.88 17.00 11.24
C LYS A 189 28.66 18.29 10.99
N HIS A 190 27.94 19.31 10.55
CA HIS A 190 28.34 20.70 10.71
C HIS A 190 28.17 21.15 12.17
N PRO A 191 28.81 22.26 12.61
CA PRO A 191 28.66 22.79 13.96
C PRO A 191 27.22 23.16 14.35
N ASP A 192 26.36 23.49 13.38
CA ASP A 192 24.93 23.75 13.57
C ASP A 192 24.09 22.47 13.72
N GLY A 193 24.71 21.30 13.55
CA GLY A 193 24.13 19.97 13.69
C GLY A 193 23.52 19.41 12.41
N ASP A 194 23.60 20.10 11.28
CA ASP A 194 23.21 19.55 9.97
C ASP A 194 24.22 18.50 9.50
N ILE A 195 23.79 17.57 8.65
CA ILE A 195 24.70 16.56 8.09
C ILE A 195 25.61 17.25 7.08
N ALA A 196 26.92 17.02 7.20
CA ALA A 196 27.94 17.54 6.32
C ALA A 196 28.40 16.51 5.27
N ALA A 197 28.56 15.24 5.68
CA ALA A 197 29.05 14.18 4.81
C ALA A 197 28.69 12.78 5.33
N LEU A 198 28.56 11.83 4.40
CA LEU A 198 28.63 10.41 4.68
C LEU A 198 30.08 9.95 4.60
N ILE A 199 30.57 9.26 5.63
CA ILE A 199 31.93 8.71 5.68
C ILE A 199 31.86 7.23 5.33
N CYS A 200 32.32 6.90 4.13
CA CYS A 200 32.32 5.54 3.63
C CYS A 200 33.57 4.76 4.10
N GLU A 201 33.50 3.44 4.01
CA GLU A 201 34.66 2.59 4.17
C GLU A 201 35.83 3.04 3.26
N ALA A 202 37.07 2.78 3.69
CA ALA A 202 38.29 3.30 3.06
C ALA A 202 38.44 4.84 3.06
N GLY A 203 37.62 5.58 3.81
CA GLY A 203 37.78 7.01 4.05
C GLY A 203 37.24 7.93 2.94
N MET A 204 36.48 7.38 1.98
CA MET A 204 35.77 8.20 0.99
C MET A 204 34.69 9.03 1.68
N GLU A 205 34.67 10.34 1.42
CA GLU A 205 33.64 11.24 1.94
C GLU A 205 32.67 11.65 0.82
N VAL A 206 31.38 11.50 1.07
CA VAL A 206 30.32 11.97 0.17
C VAL A 206 29.62 13.16 0.83
N THR A 207 29.92 14.36 0.35
CA THR A 207 29.32 15.62 0.82
C THR A 207 28.02 15.94 0.08
N GLY A 208 27.15 16.73 0.72
CA GLY A 208 25.88 17.15 0.15
C GLY A 208 25.25 18.30 0.95
N ASP A 209 24.30 18.99 0.35
CA ASP A 209 23.50 20.03 1.00
C ASP A 209 22.26 19.45 1.67
N VAL A 210 21.66 18.43 1.04
CA VAL A 210 20.48 17.71 1.54
C VAL A 210 20.75 16.21 1.49
N PHE A 211 20.35 15.51 2.55
CA PHE A 211 20.49 14.07 2.67
C PHE A 211 19.13 13.39 2.71
N ILE A 212 18.99 12.27 2.01
CA ILE A 212 17.78 11.46 2.00
C ILE A 212 18.10 10.12 2.65
N ASP A 213 17.47 9.84 3.78
CA ASP A 213 17.61 8.57 4.49
C ASP A 213 16.67 7.54 3.87
N CYS A 214 17.20 6.61 3.10
CA CYS A 214 16.53 5.42 2.59
C CYS A 214 17.18 4.13 3.15
N SER A 215 17.86 4.22 4.31
CA SER A 215 18.71 3.15 4.86
C SER A 215 17.94 1.99 5.53
N GLY A 216 16.65 1.84 5.21
CA GLY A 216 15.81 0.80 5.79
C GLY A 216 15.42 1.06 7.25
N PHE A 217 14.98 0.01 7.95
CA PHE A 217 14.64 0.08 9.39
C PHE A 217 15.78 0.54 10.30
N ARG A 218 17.03 0.50 9.81
CA ARG A 218 18.19 1.03 10.54
C ARG A 218 18.05 2.53 10.78
N SER A 219 17.49 3.26 9.83
CA SER A 219 17.33 4.73 9.86
C SER A 219 18.60 5.42 10.36
N LEU A 220 19.69 5.17 9.63
CA LEU A 220 21.03 5.61 9.98
C LEU A 220 21.09 7.12 10.18
N LEU A 221 20.47 7.90 9.29
CA LEU A 221 20.58 9.36 9.35
C LEU A 221 19.54 9.94 10.30
N MET A 222 18.27 9.55 10.14
CA MET A 222 17.16 10.22 10.84
C MET A 222 17.11 9.84 12.32
N GLN A 223 17.12 8.54 12.64
CA GLN A 223 16.96 8.08 14.02
C GLN A 223 18.30 7.88 14.73
N GLN A 224 19.31 7.27 14.08
CA GLN A 224 20.59 7.00 14.74
C GLN A 224 21.46 8.25 14.85
N HIS A 225 21.64 8.99 13.75
CA HIS A 225 22.57 10.12 13.73
C HIS A 225 21.94 11.46 14.16
N LEU A 226 20.72 11.76 13.70
CA LEU A 226 19.99 12.98 14.05
C LEU A 226 19.07 12.83 15.28
N GLU A 227 19.00 11.63 15.86
CA GLU A 227 18.27 11.34 17.10
C GLU A 227 16.78 11.74 17.05
N VAL A 228 16.18 11.73 15.85
CA VAL A 228 14.74 11.95 15.72
C VAL A 228 14.01 10.77 16.34
N GLY A 229 13.14 11.07 17.30
CA GLY A 229 12.34 10.04 17.98
C GLY A 229 11.39 9.31 17.05
N PHE A 230 10.88 8.17 17.51
CA PHE A 230 9.96 7.31 16.76
C PHE A 230 8.66 7.12 17.55
N ASP A 231 7.54 7.32 16.88
CA ASP A 231 6.19 7.08 17.42
C ASP A 231 5.74 5.67 16.99
N SER A 232 5.73 4.76 17.96
CA SER A 232 5.30 3.38 17.75
C SER A 232 3.79 3.29 17.62
N PHE A 233 3.31 2.46 16.69
CA PHE A 233 1.89 2.10 16.55
C PHE A 233 1.55 0.75 17.16
N ALA A 234 2.46 0.13 17.92
CA ALA A 234 2.28 -1.21 18.49
C ALA A 234 1.07 -1.34 19.44
N ASN A 235 0.57 -0.23 19.99
CA ASN A 235 -0.64 -0.22 20.82
C ASN A 235 -1.92 -0.43 20.01
N ASN A 236 -1.87 -0.24 18.68
CA ASN A 236 -3.02 -0.33 17.78
C ASN A 236 -2.87 -1.42 16.72
N LEU A 237 -1.65 -1.62 16.23
CA LEU A 237 -1.28 -2.61 15.24
C LEU A 237 -0.35 -3.63 15.89
N PHE A 238 -0.86 -4.82 16.19
CA PHE A 238 -0.13 -5.82 16.97
C PHE A 238 0.91 -6.59 16.16
N ASN A 239 0.76 -6.63 14.83
CA ASN A 239 1.65 -7.41 13.98
C ASN A 239 3.01 -6.74 13.84
N ASP A 240 4.07 -7.51 14.05
CA ASP A 240 5.44 -7.00 14.15
C ASP A 240 6.47 -7.95 13.52
N ALA A 241 6.02 -9.05 12.91
CA ALA A 241 6.84 -9.96 12.15
C ALA A 241 6.10 -10.50 10.91
N ALA A 242 6.88 -11.03 9.96
CA ALA A 242 6.36 -11.76 8.83
C ALA A 242 7.27 -12.94 8.48
N VAL A 243 6.67 -14.04 8.02
CA VAL A 243 7.38 -15.14 7.35
C VAL A 243 6.91 -15.22 5.91
N VAL A 244 7.83 -15.38 4.97
CA VAL A 244 7.51 -15.35 3.53
C VAL A 244 8.05 -16.56 2.79
N LEU A 245 7.27 -17.01 1.80
CA LEU A 245 7.52 -18.20 1.00
C LEU A 245 7.00 -17.99 -0.44
N PRO A 246 7.80 -18.26 -1.47
CA PRO A 246 7.27 -18.36 -2.83
C PRO A 246 6.54 -19.69 -3.04
N THR A 247 5.50 -19.68 -3.87
CA THR A 247 4.94 -20.89 -4.50
C THR A 247 5.03 -20.77 -6.01
N GLU A 248 4.90 -21.90 -6.71
CA GLU A 248 4.78 -21.91 -8.17
C GLU A 248 3.56 -21.13 -8.63
N GLN A 249 3.66 -20.54 -9.83
CA GLN A 249 2.53 -19.89 -10.47
C GLN A 249 1.69 -20.93 -11.23
N GLY A 250 0.38 -20.92 -11.01
CA GLY A 250 -0.55 -21.83 -11.69
C GLY A 250 -0.92 -21.38 -13.10
N GLU A 251 -1.79 -22.13 -13.77
CA GLU A 251 -2.29 -21.77 -15.11
C GLU A 251 -3.12 -20.48 -15.09
N VAL A 252 -3.92 -20.25 -14.05
CA VAL A 252 -4.70 -19.02 -13.90
C VAL A 252 -3.90 -18.02 -13.07
N ILE A 253 -3.57 -16.87 -13.68
CA ILE A 253 -2.96 -15.74 -12.96
C ILE A 253 -4.07 -14.82 -12.50
N SER A 254 -4.39 -14.85 -11.20
CA SER A 254 -5.36 -13.92 -10.62
C SER A 254 -4.92 -12.46 -10.80
N SER A 255 -5.87 -11.55 -10.90
CA SER A 255 -5.64 -10.10 -10.97
C SER A 255 -6.02 -9.39 -9.66
N GLU A 256 -5.93 -10.09 -8.53
CA GLU A 256 -6.15 -9.52 -7.19
C GLU A 256 -5.01 -9.87 -6.22
N THR A 257 -4.81 -9.03 -5.21
CA THR A 257 -4.13 -9.48 -3.98
C THR A 257 -5.16 -10.19 -3.12
N GLN A 258 -4.83 -11.32 -2.49
CA GLN A 258 -5.67 -11.87 -1.43
C GLN A 258 -5.06 -11.58 -0.06
N SER A 259 -5.90 -11.14 0.88
CA SER A 259 -5.60 -10.98 2.29
C SER A 259 -6.45 -11.97 3.08
N ILE A 260 -5.82 -13.05 3.56
CA ILE A 260 -6.51 -14.17 4.20
C ILE A 260 -6.24 -14.11 5.69
N ALA A 261 -7.28 -13.95 6.50
CA ALA A 261 -7.17 -13.97 7.95
C ALA A 261 -6.65 -15.33 8.44
N ARG A 262 -5.65 -15.30 9.31
CA ARG A 262 -5.03 -16.47 9.96
C ARG A 262 -5.25 -16.40 11.47
N LYS A 263 -4.72 -17.36 12.22
CA LYS A 263 -4.97 -17.41 13.68
C LYS A 263 -4.43 -16.20 14.44
N PHE A 264 -3.28 -15.67 14.03
CA PHE A 264 -2.52 -14.65 14.76
C PHE A 264 -2.08 -13.47 13.89
N GLY A 265 -2.85 -13.22 12.82
CA GLY A 265 -2.58 -12.20 11.81
C GLY A 265 -3.24 -12.55 10.49
N TRP A 266 -2.57 -12.30 9.38
CA TRP A 266 -3.11 -12.55 8.04
C TRP A 266 -2.00 -12.89 7.06
N SER A 267 -2.34 -13.64 6.01
CA SER A 267 -1.41 -13.95 4.93
C SER A 267 -1.80 -13.24 3.64
N TRP A 268 -0.82 -12.69 2.94
CA TRP A 268 -1.00 -12.22 1.58
C TRP A 268 -0.74 -13.34 0.57
N HIS A 269 -1.39 -13.20 -0.59
CA HIS A 269 -1.13 -13.97 -1.80
C HIS A 269 -1.03 -13.00 -2.98
N ILE A 270 0.17 -12.88 -3.56
CA ILE A 270 0.51 -11.89 -4.60
C ILE A 270 0.97 -12.64 -5.86
N PRO A 271 0.11 -12.76 -6.90
CA PRO A 271 0.48 -13.42 -8.14
C PRO A 271 1.47 -12.57 -8.94
N LEU A 272 2.62 -13.14 -9.30
CA LEU A 272 3.58 -12.60 -10.27
C LEU A 272 3.57 -13.47 -11.54
N THR A 273 4.21 -13.03 -12.61
CA THR A 273 4.28 -13.83 -13.85
C THR A 273 5.03 -15.16 -13.67
N ASN A 274 6.02 -15.22 -12.77
CA ASN A 274 6.90 -16.38 -12.61
C ASN A 274 6.68 -17.20 -11.34
N ARG A 275 5.99 -16.65 -10.35
CA ARG A 275 5.74 -17.26 -9.03
C ARG A 275 4.56 -16.56 -8.36
N ILE A 276 4.17 -17.05 -7.19
CA ILE A 276 3.31 -16.31 -6.28
C ILE A 276 4.14 -15.96 -5.05
N GLY A 277 4.12 -14.69 -4.64
CA GLY A 277 4.66 -14.26 -3.35
C GLY A 277 3.62 -14.47 -2.25
N ASN A 278 3.95 -15.31 -1.26
CA ASN A 278 3.12 -15.49 -0.08
C ASN A 278 3.86 -14.99 1.15
N GLY A 279 3.12 -14.47 2.11
CA GLY A 279 3.68 -14.13 3.41
C GLY A 279 2.61 -14.08 4.47
N TYR A 280 2.97 -14.44 5.70
CA TYR A 280 2.10 -14.39 6.86
C TYR A 280 2.64 -13.29 7.78
N VAL A 281 1.88 -12.20 7.88
CA VAL A 281 2.08 -11.12 8.84
C VAL A 281 1.44 -11.52 10.16
N TYR A 282 2.21 -11.55 11.23
CA TYR A 282 1.76 -12.03 12.53
C TYR A 282 2.31 -11.19 13.69
N SER A 283 1.71 -11.38 14.86
CA SER A 283 2.17 -10.76 16.10
C SER A 283 2.96 -11.74 16.95
N ARG A 284 4.23 -11.42 17.23
CA ARG A 284 5.11 -12.23 18.09
C ARG A 284 4.63 -12.34 19.53
N ARG A 285 3.72 -11.47 19.96
CA ARG A 285 3.03 -11.57 21.25
C ARG A 285 2.14 -12.81 21.36
N TYR A 286 1.63 -13.32 20.23
CA TYR A 286 0.65 -14.42 20.21
C TYR A 286 1.15 -15.67 19.49
N CYS A 287 2.12 -15.54 18.58
CA CYS A 287 2.65 -16.63 17.78
C CYS A 287 4.18 -16.53 17.68
N ASP A 288 4.89 -17.63 17.90
CA ASP A 288 6.33 -17.70 17.63
C ASP A 288 6.60 -17.91 16.12
N PRO A 289 7.82 -17.59 15.64
CA PRO A 289 8.17 -17.70 14.22
C PRO A 289 7.94 -19.10 13.61
N ASP A 290 8.30 -20.17 14.33
CA ASP A 290 8.20 -21.54 13.82
C ASP A 290 6.74 -21.96 13.64
N LYS A 291 5.86 -21.57 14.57
CA LYS A 291 4.40 -21.80 14.42
C LYS A 291 3.80 -20.98 13.28
N ALA A 292 4.23 -19.74 13.10
CA ALA A 292 3.78 -18.91 11.99
C ALA A 292 4.19 -19.54 10.65
N GLU A 293 5.44 -19.98 10.53
CA GLU A 293 5.91 -20.69 9.34
C GLU A 293 5.13 -21.97 9.09
N THR A 294 4.93 -22.79 10.12
CA THR A 294 4.18 -24.06 10.03
C THR A 294 2.74 -23.81 9.56
N GLU A 295 2.07 -22.78 10.09
CA GLU A 295 0.71 -22.40 9.68
C GLU A 295 0.68 -21.96 8.20
N LEU A 296 1.65 -21.14 7.77
CA LEU A 296 1.75 -20.70 6.38
C LEU A 296 2.04 -21.88 5.44
N ARG A 297 3.01 -22.74 5.77
CA ARG A 297 3.33 -23.95 5.00
C ARG A 297 2.14 -24.88 4.89
N THR A 298 1.41 -25.09 5.99
CA THR A 298 0.18 -25.90 5.98
C THR A 298 -0.84 -25.32 5.01
N ALA A 299 -1.08 -24.01 5.07
CA ALA A 299 -2.04 -23.33 4.19
C ALA A 299 -1.63 -23.37 2.71
N LEU A 300 -0.34 -23.46 2.41
CA LEU A 300 0.21 -23.54 1.06
C LEU A 300 0.47 -24.98 0.58
N GLY A 301 0.28 -26.00 1.43
CA GLY A 301 0.64 -27.39 1.10
C GLY A 301 2.15 -27.63 1.00
N LEU A 302 2.96 -26.88 1.74
CA LEU A 302 4.43 -26.88 1.70
C LEU A 302 5.10 -27.42 2.97
N LEU A 303 4.41 -28.25 3.77
CA LEU A 303 4.97 -28.80 5.01
C LEU A 303 6.22 -29.65 4.75
N ASP A 304 6.22 -30.45 3.70
CA ASP A 304 7.33 -31.33 3.31
C ASP A 304 8.26 -30.67 2.27
N SER A 305 8.16 -29.35 2.07
CA SER A 305 8.92 -28.62 1.04
C SER A 305 10.21 -28.02 1.59
N GLU A 306 11.30 -28.21 0.86
CA GLU A 306 12.64 -27.64 1.15
C GLU A 306 12.76 -26.14 0.78
N VAL A 307 11.69 -25.49 0.30
CA VAL A 307 11.72 -24.05 0.01
C VAL A 307 12.05 -23.27 1.28
N GLU A 308 13.11 -22.48 1.25
CA GLU A 308 13.55 -21.67 2.39
C GLU A 308 12.54 -20.57 2.72
N ALA A 309 12.13 -20.52 3.99
CA ALA A 309 11.30 -19.44 4.52
C ALA A 309 12.18 -18.29 4.98
N ARG A 310 11.81 -17.05 4.62
CA ARG A 310 12.47 -15.86 5.15
C ARG A 310 11.64 -15.24 6.25
N HIS A 311 12.25 -15.09 7.43
CA HIS A 311 11.65 -14.43 8.58
C HIS A 311 12.09 -12.97 8.66
N LEU A 312 11.12 -12.09 8.95
CA LEU A 312 11.30 -10.65 8.99
C LEU A 312 10.73 -10.10 10.29
N THR A 313 11.42 -9.12 10.87
CA THR A 313 10.90 -8.31 11.97
C THR A 313 10.64 -6.90 11.47
N MET A 314 9.54 -6.30 11.91
CA MET A 314 9.07 -5.01 11.43
C MET A 314 9.03 -3.99 12.56
N LYS A 315 9.40 -2.75 12.27
CA LYS A 315 9.27 -1.62 13.20
C LYS A 315 8.06 -0.77 12.82
N VAL A 316 6.91 -1.06 13.45
CA VAL A 316 5.62 -0.46 13.08
C VAL A 316 5.42 0.89 13.76
N GLY A 317 5.22 1.94 12.96
CA GLY A 317 5.16 3.32 13.42
C GLY A 317 5.75 4.30 12.41
N GLN A 318 6.11 5.48 12.88
CA GLN A 318 6.75 6.53 12.08
C GLN A 318 7.75 7.35 12.90
N VAL A 319 8.66 8.04 12.24
CA VAL A 319 9.49 9.07 12.86
C VAL A 319 8.66 10.28 13.29
N LYS A 320 9.05 10.95 14.37
CA LYS A 320 8.40 12.17 14.87
C LYS A 320 8.50 13.36 13.91
N LYS A 321 9.49 13.34 13.02
CA LYS A 321 9.72 14.34 11.96
C LYS A 321 10.24 13.62 10.73
N HIS A 322 9.48 13.69 9.64
CA HIS A 322 9.86 13.11 8.34
C HIS A 322 10.97 13.93 7.65
N TRP A 323 10.95 15.25 7.81
CA TRP A 323 12.02 16.16 7.41
C TRP A 323 12.57 16.86 8.65
N HIS A 324 13.83 16.61 8.97
CA HIS A 324 14.54 17.25 10.08
C HIS A 324 15.90 17.77 9.62
N LYS A 325 16.19 19.05 9.94
CA LYS A 325 17.40 19.73 9.47
C LYS A 325 17.51 19.62 7.94
N ASN A 326 18.67 19.28 7.41
CA ASN A 326 18.89 18.99 6.00
C ASN A 326 18.69 17.51 5.63
N CYS A 327 17.96 16.73 6.44
CA CYS A 327 17.68 15.32 6.19
C CYS A 327 16.18 15.06 5.99
N LEU A 328 15.84 14.24 5.00
CA LEU A 328 14.49 13.70 4.77
C LEU A 328 14.52 12.18 4.95
N ALA A 329 13.55 11.59 5.64
CA ALA A 329 13.40 10.15 5.74
C ALA A 329 12.37 9.63 4.74
N ILE A 330 12.71 8.58 3.99
CA ILE A 330 11.85 7.94 3.00
C ILE A 330 11.86 6.41 3.16
N GLY A 331 10.69 5.79 2.99
CA GLY A 331 10.55 4.34 3.08
C GLY A 331 10.71 3.86 4.52
N LEU A 332 11.36 2.71 4.72
CA LEU A 332 11.41 2.07 6.04
C LEU A 332 12.21 2.85 7.10
N SER A 333 13.03 3.83 6.71
CA SER A 333 13.70 4.75 7.64
C SER A 333 12.72 5.78 8.24
N GLN A 334 11.68 6.12 7.47
CA GLN A 334 10.62 7.07 7.81
C GLN A 334 9.57 6.41 8.70
N GLY A 335 9.17 5.19 8.37
CA GLY A 335 8.08 4.52 9.05
C GLY A 335 7.62 3.29 8.28
N PHE A 336 6.76 2.52 8.92
CA PHE A 336 6.17 1.34 8.33
C PHE A 336 4.84 1.02 8.98
N ILE A 337 3.86 0.69 8.14
CA ILE A 337 2.58 0.10 8.48
C ILE A 337 2.50 -1.19 7.67
N GLU A 338 1.96 -2.25 8.27
CA GLU A 338 1.85 -3.56 7.61
C GLU A 338 1.15 -3.46 6.22
N PRO A 339 1.53 -4.31 5.26
CA PRO A 339 1.19 -4.12 3.84
C PRO A 339 -0.23 -4.54 3.48
N LEU A 340 -1.19 -4.44 4.42
CA LEU A 340 -2.57 -4.92 4.25
C LEU A 340 -3.30 -4.24 3.09
N GLU A 341 -2.99 -2.97 2.83
CA GLU A 341 -3.58 -2.15 1.76
C GLU A 341 -2.53 -1.66 0.73
N ALA A 342 -1.33 -2.26 0.73
CA ALA A 342 -0.26 -1.95 -0.23
C ALA A 342 0.18 -0.47 -0.32
N THR A 343 0.17 0.26 0.80
CA THR A 343 0.43 1.72 0.82
C THR A 343 1.90 2.13 0.87
N ALA A 344 2.84 1.21 1.07
CA ALA A 344 4.25 1.56 1.33
C ALA A 344 4.87 2.42 0.21
N LEU A 345 4.71 2.03 -1.06
CA LEU A 345 5.24 2.79 -2.19
C LEU A 345 4.47 4.09 -2.46
N HIS A 346 3.17 4.11 -2.15
CA HIS A 346 2.39 5.34 -2.22
C HIS A 346 2.90 6.37 -1.21
N ILE A 347 3.21 5.96 0.02
CA ILE A 347 3.82 6.84 1.04
C ILE A 347 5.19 7.37 0.56
N VAL A 348 6.02 6.53 -0.07
CA VAL A 348 7.30 6.96 -0.66
C VAL A 348 7.06 8.06 -1.70
N GLN A 349 6.16 7.82 -2.66
CA GLN A 349 5.84 8.78 -3.71
C GLN A 349 5.34 10.11 -3.14
N GLU A 350 4.38 10.08 -2.22
CA GLU A 350 3.80 11.26 -1.57
C GLU A 350 4.84 12.04 -0.75
N THR A 351 5.74 11.34 -0.08
CA THR A 351 6.84 11.97 0.67
C THR A 351 7.77 12.72 -0.28
N VAL A 352 8.20 12.07 -1.38
CA VAL A 352 9.10 12.69 -2.35
C VAL A 352 8.44 13.87 -3.05
N GLN A 353 7.20 13.72 -3.51
CA GLN A 353 6.46 14.79 -4.19
C GLN A 353 6.23 15.99 -3.27
N SER A 354 5.74 15.75 -2.05
CA SER A 354 5.55 16.82 -1.07
C SER A 354 6.87 17.51 -0.71
N PHE A 355 7.98 16.77 -0.64
CA PHE A 355 9.29 17.36 -0.42
C PHE A 355 9.72 18.24 -1.59
N ILE A 356 9.59 17.76 -2.83
CA ILE A 356 9.92 18.52 -4.04
C ILE A 356 9.17 19.85 -4.07
N GLU A 357 7.85 19.80 -3.88
CA GLU A 357 6.98 20.99 -3.84
C GLU A 357 7.39 21.96 -2.72
N CYS A 358 7.50 21.47 -1.49
CA CYS A 358 7.85 22.32 -0.34
C CYS A 358 9.27 22.90 -0.47
N TYR A 359 10.22 22.14 -1.03
CA TYR A 359 11.57 22.62 -1.24
C TYR A 359 11.61 23.69 -2.33
N GLN A 360 10.90 23.51 -3.45
CA GLN A 360 10.80 24.50 -4.53
C GLN A 360 10.10 25.79 -4.09
N ASP A 361 8.92 25.67 -3.47
CA ASP A 361 8.15 26.81 -2.93
C ASP A 361 8.93 27.54 -1.81
N GLY A 362 9.80 26.81 -1.12
CA GLY A 362 10.74 27.33 -0.14
C GLY A 362 12.02 27.91 -0.74
N GLU A 363 12.11 28.12 -2.06
CA GLU A 363 13.30 28.60 -2.78
C GLU A 363 14.54 27.70 -2.54
N PHE A 364 14.31 26.39 -2.53
CA PHE A 364 15.29 25.36 -2.20
C PHE A 364 15.86 25.52 -0.78
N THR A 365 15.06 25.95 0.19
CA THR A 365 15.43 26.01 1.61
C THR A 365 14.47 25.18 2.46
N ASP A 366 14.72 25.07 3.76
CA ASP A 366 13.87 24.30 4.69
C ASP A 366 12.67 25.10 5.26
N LYS A 367 12.36 26.27 4.68
CA LYS A 367 11.26 27.16 5.10
C LYS A 367 9.92 26.45 5.25
N LEU A 368 9.61 25.47 4.40
CA LEU A 368 8.33 24.76 4.39
C LEU A 368 8.37 23.35 5.03
N LYS A 369 9.44 23.04 5.76
CA LYS A 369 9.60 21.77 6.48
C LYS A 369 8.45 21.45 7.45
N THR A 370 7.88 22.46 8.11
CA THR A 370 6.74 22.26 9.02
C THR A 370 5.50 21.79 8.26
N ARG A 371 5.20 22.40 7.10
CA ARG A 371 4.07 22.01 6.24
C ARG A 371 4.22 20.58 5.75
N HIS A 372 5.42 20.22 5.27
CA HIS A 372 5.74 18.86 4.86
C HIS A 372 5.49 17.86 6.00
N ASN A 373 6.09 18.09 7.18
CA ASN A 373 5.93 17.20 8.32
C ASN A 373 4.47 17.02 8.76
N GLN A 374 3.69 18.10 8.81
CA GLN A 374 2.27 18.03 9.19
C GLN A 374 1.45 17.21 8.20
N SER A 375 1.71 17.37 6.90
CA SER A 375 1.03 16.61 5.84
C SER A 375 1.33 15.10 5.96
N LEU A 376 2.61 14.74 6.14
CA LEU A 376 3.00 13.33 6.20
C LEU A 376 2.59 12.65 7.51
N ASP A 377 2.62 13.35 8.65
CA ASP A 377 2.08 12.79 9.90
C ASP A 377 0.59 12.51 9.74
N ALA A 378 -0.20 13.47 9.24
CA ALA A 378 -1.62 13.27 9.01
C ALA A 378 -1.91 12.07 8.08
N ARG A 379 -1.10 11.88 7.03
CA ARG A 379 -1.18 10.72 6.12
C ARG A 379 -0.90 9.40 6.84
N TYR A 380 0.18 9.30 7.61
CA TYR A 380 0.50 8.08 8.38
C TYR A 380 -0.59 7.75 9.41
N GLN A 381 -1.11 8.76 10.10
CA GLN A 381 -2.19 8.59 11.09
C GLN A 381 -3.48 8.08 10.42
N ALA A 382 -3.88 8.68 9.29
CA ALA A 382 -5.06 8.26 8.54
C ALA A 382 -4.90 6.84 7.95
N ILE A 383 -3.72 6.51 7.42
CA ILE A 383 -3.43 5.16 6.93
C ILE A 383 -3.48 4.15 8.07
N ARG A 384 -2.83 4.46 9.21
CA ARG A 384 -2.90 3.61 10.40
C ARG A 384 -4.34 3.36 10.80
N ASP A 385 -5.16 4.40 10.88
CA ASP A 385 -6.55 4.29 11.33
C ASP A 385 -7.38 3.40 10.41
N TYR A 386 -7.17 3.47 9.10
CA TYR A 386 -7.82 2.57 8.14
C TYR A 386 -7.39 1.11 8.32
N ILE A 387 -6.10 0.85 8.55
CA ILE A 387 -5.61 -0.51 8.85
C ILE A 387 -6.15 -1.01 10.20
N VAL A 388 -6.13 -0.17 11.24
CA VAL A 388 -6.69 -0.50 12.56
C VAL A 388 -8.17 -0.84 12.46
N ALA A 389 -8.93 -0.20 11.56
CA ALA A 389 -10.34 -0.50 11.36
C ALA A 389 -10.58 -1.97 11.00
N HIS A 390 -9.78 -2.56 10.11
CA HIS A 390 -9.87 -3.98 9.73
C HIS A 390 -9.82 -4.90 10.96
N TYR A 391 -8.84 -4.67 11.83
CA TYR A 391 -8.70 -5.40 13.08
C TYR A 391 -9.78 -5.07 14.08
N ARG A 392 -10.21 -3.81 14.19
CA ARG A 392 -11.17 -3.40 15.21
C ARG A 392 -12.58 -3.94 14.95
N VAL A 393 -12.96 -4.09 13.69
CA VAL A 393 -14.32 -4.47 13.27
C VAL A 393 -14.46 -5.94 12.88
N ASN A 394 -13.38 -6.72 12.98
CA ASN A 394 -13.41 -8.16 12.83
C ASN A 394 -14.48 -8.79 13.76
N SER A 395 -15.11 -9.88 13.32
CA SER A 395 -16.10 -10.62 14.12
C SER A 395 -15.57 -11.95 14.67
N ARG A 396 -14.27 -12.21 14.45
CA ARG A 396 -13.62 -13.45 14.86
C ARG A 396 -13.44 -13.51 16.37
N THR A 397 -13.72 -14.69 16.93
CA THR A 397 -13.59 -14.95 18.36
C THR A 397 -12.81 -16.24 18.66
N ASP A 398 -12.21 -16.85 17.64
CA ASP A 398 -11.53 -18.14 17.70
C ASP A 398 -10.17 -18.09 18.39
N THR A 399 -9.46 -16.94 18.34
CA THR A 399 -8.16 -16.77 19.01
C THR A 399 -8.13 -15.55 19.93
N GLN A 400 -7.19 -15.55 20.88
CA GLN A 400 -6.99 -14.38 21.75
C GLN A 400 -6.53 -13.15 20.96
N TYR A 401 -5.75 -13.35 19.89
CA TYR A 401 -5.32 -12.29 18.98
C TYR A 401 -6.51 -11.51 18.40
N TRP A 402 -7.52 -12.22 17.85
CA TRP A 402 -8.68 -11.56 17.26
C TRP A 402 -9.57 -10.88 18.31
N ARG A 403 -9.74 -11.51 19.48
CA ARG A 403 -10.47 -10.93 20.61
C ARG A 403 -9.80 -9.66 21.13
N ASP A 404 -8.48 -9.64 21.26
CA ASP A 404 -7.75 -8.47 21.75
C ASP A 404 -7.80 -7.32 20.73
N ASN A 405 -7.70 -7.62 19.43
CA ASN A 405 -7.88 -6.64 18.35
C ASN A 405 -9.29 -6.03 18.35
N ALA A 406 -10.33 -6.88 18.43
CA ALA A 406 -11.72 -6.45 18.50
C ALA A 406 -12.03 -5.65 19.77
N ASN A 407 -11.31 -5.86 20.87
CA ASN A 407 -11.51 -5.14 22.13
C ASN A 407 -10.55 -3.95 22.32
N ASN A 408 -9.69 -3.66 21.34
CA ASN A 408 -8.73 -2.57 21.45
C ASN A 408 -9.42 -1.20 21.35
N ASN A 409 -9.45 -0.47 22.46
CA ASN A 409 -10.06 0.86 22.56
C ASN A 409 -9.05 2.01 22.45
N GLN A 410 -7.79 1.74 22.10
CA GLN A 410 -6.78 2.78 21.85
C GLN A 410 -7.01 3.52 20.52
N LEU A 411 -8.25 3.70 20.08
CA LEU A 411 -8.56 4.29 18.79
C LEU A 411 -8.24 5.78 18.78
N SER A 412 -7.83 6.30 17.63
CA SER A 412 -7.84 7.75 17.41
C SER A 412 -9.27 8.29 17.53
N ARG A 413 -9.40 9.58 17.84
CA ARG A 413 -10.71 10.23 17.84
C ARG A 413 -11.39 10.15 16.47
N SER A 414 -10.61 10.32 15.40
CA SER A 414 -11.07 10.26 14.01
C SER A 414 -11.71 8.90 13.70
N LEU A 415 -11.00 7.81 13.95
CA LEU A 415 -11.50 6.45 13.73
C LEU A 415 -12.74 6.14 14.57
N TYR A 416 -12.75 6.56 15.83
CA TYR A 416 -13.92 6.40 16.69
C TYR A 416 -15.17 7.07 16.08
N ASP A 417 -15.04 8.33 15.63
CA ASP A 417 -16.16 9.07 15.05
C ASP A 417 -16.64 8.46 13.72
N VAL A 418 -15.74 7.90 12.91
CA VAL A 418 -16.06 7.13 11.68
C VAL A 418 -16.89 5.89 12.01
N LEU A 419 -16.41 5.04 12.93
CA LEU A 419 -17.10 3.82 13.34
C LEU A 419 -18.45 4.13 14.00
N GLN A 420 -18.49 5.14 14.86
CA GLN A 420 -19.71 5.59 15.53
C GLN A 420 -20.76 6.06 14.51
N THR A 421 -20.34 6.81 13.49
CA THR A 421 -21.23 7.30 12.42
C THR A 421 -21.85 6.13 11.66
N TRP A 422 -21.04 5.12 11.31
CA TRP A 422 -21.54 3.91 10.65
C TRP A 422 -22.60 3.19 11.49
N VAL A 423 -22.26 2.81 12.73
CA VAL A 423 -23.16 2.03 13.59
C VAL A 423 -24.41 2.80 14.02
N SER A 424 -24.36 4.14 14.02
CA SER A 424 -25.52 5.01 14.29
C SER A 424 -26.45 5.18 13.08
N GLY A 425 -26.15 4.54 11.94
CA GLY A 425 -26.96 4.64 10.73
C GLY A 425 -26.91 6.02 10.05
N LYS A 426 -25.91 6.84 10.36
CA LYS A 426 -25.71 8.16 9.74
C LYS A 426 -25.04 8.01 8.37
N ASN A 427 -25.00 9.11 7.62
CA ASN A 427 -24.27 9.18 6.35
C ASN A 427 -22.76 9.22 6.65
N LEU A 428 -22.05 8.19 6.20
CA LEU A 428 -20.61 8.07 6.44
C LEU A 428 -19.81 9.02 5.52
N SER A 429 -20.25 9.24 4.28
CA SER A 429 -19.55 10.15 3.36
C SER A 429 -19.46 11.57 3.91
N ASP A 430 -20.53 12.07 4.53
CA ASP A 430 -20.55 13.40 5.15
C ASP A 430 -19.52 13.51 6.29
N GLU A 431 -19.36 12.43 7.07
CA GLU A 431 -18.40 12.40 8.18
C GLU A 431 -16.95 12.35 7.69
N LEU A 432 -16.65 11.56 6.67
CA LEU A 432 -15.31 11.50 6.08
C LEU A 432 -14.91 12.84 5.47
N HIS A 433 -15.85 13.50 4.78
CA HIS A 433 -15.65 14.82 4.21
C HIS A 433 -15.47 15.90 5.29
N ARG A 434 -16.27 15.86 6.37
CA ARG A 434 -16.15 16.77 7.51
C ARG A 434 -14.76 16.71 8.16
N GLN A 435 -14.14 15.54 8.17
CA GLN A 435 -12.79 15.32 8.71
C GLN A 435 -11.67 15.57 7.68
N ASP A 436 -11.98 15.73 6.39
CA ASP A 436 -11.01 15.83 5.30
C ASP A 436 -10.03 14.63 5.23
N ILE A 437 -10.56 13.41 5.44
CA ILE A 437 -9.79 12.15 5.41
C ILE A 437 -10.10 11.26 4.21
N ASP A 438 -11.12 11.60 3.42
CA ASP A 438 -11.47 10.92 2.17
C ASP A 438 -10.42 11.08 1.07
N LYS A 439 -9.51 12.04 1.22
CA LYS A 439 -8.30 12.17 0.37
C LYS A 439 -7.23 11.10 0.60
N TYR A 440 -7.25 10.40 1.74
CA TYR A 440 -6.29 9.32 2.04
C TYR A 440 -6.86 7.96 1.65
N TYR A 441 -8.12 7.72 2.00
CA TYR A 441 -8.91 6.59 1.52
C TYR A 441 -10.29 7.10 1.10
N PRO A 442 -10.67 6.97 -0.18
CA PRO A 442 -11.94 7.50 -0.66
C PRO A 442 -13.11 6.84 0.05
N SER A 443 -14.25 7.53 0.09
CA SER A 443 -15.45 7.07 0.81
C SER A 443 -15.87 5.64 0.45
N VAL A 444 -15.71 5.23 -0.82
CA VAL A 444 -15.98 3.86 -1.27
C VAL A 444 -15.17 2.81 -0.51
N SER A 445 -13.91 3.08 -0.17
CA SER A 445 -13.02 2.17 0.58
C SER A 445 -13.55 1.90 1.99
N TRP A 446 -13.98 2.94 2.69
CA TRP A 446 -14.56 2.81 4.03
C TRP A 446 -15.91 2.08 4.00
N HIS A 447 -16.74 2.37 2.98
CA HIS A 447 -18.01 1.66 2.81
C HIS A 447 -17.78 0.18 2.48
N CYS A 448 -16.86 -0.16 1.56
CA CYS A 448 -16.55 -1.54 1.22
C CYS A 448 -16.02 -2.31 2.44
N LEU A 449 -15.13 -1.71 3.23
CA LEU A 449 -14.64 -2.31 4.47
C LEU A 449 -15.80 -2.59 5.43
N LEU A 450 -16.55 -1.57 5.85
CA LEU A 450 -17.56 -1.75 6.90
C LEU A 450 -18.75 -2.61 6.45
N ALA A 451 -19.16 -2.49 5.18
CA ALA A 451 -20.18 -3.34 4.58
C ALA A 451 -19.68 -4.77 4.39
N GLY A 452 -18.46 -4.95 3.90
CA GLY A 452 -17.84 -6.24 3.62
C GLY A 452 -17.59 -7.09 4.87
N TYR A 453 -17.42 -6.46 6.03
CA TYR A 453 -17.39 -7.17 7.32
C TYR A 453 -18.79 -7.56 7.82
N GLY A 454 -19.85 -7.12 7.15
CA GLY A 454 -21.24 -7.42 7.50
C GLY A 454 -21.74 -6.66 8.72
N ILE A 455 -21.25 -5.42 8.96
CA ILE A 455 -21.66 -4.57 10.08
C ILE A 455 -23.05 -3.98 9.82
N TYR A 456 -24.05 -4.87 9.87
CA TYR A 456 -25.47 -4.64 9.69
C TYR A 456 -26.26 -5.27 10.84
N PRO A 457 -27.55 -4.92 11.01
CA PRO A 457 -28.48 -5.69 11.82
C PRO A 457 -28.53 -7.17 11.38
N GLU A 458 -28.81 -8.07 12.33
CA GLU A 458 -28.95 -9.50 12.07
C GLU A 458 -30.17 -9.80 11.18
N GLN A 459 -30.17 -10.95 10.50
CA GLN A 459 -31.25 -11.34 9.58
C GLN A 459 -32.63 -11.35 10.26
N SER A 460 -32.69 -11.72 11.54
CA SER A 460 -33.91 -11.72 12.35
C SER A 460 -34.48 -10.33 12.64
N GLN A 461 -33.66 -9.29 12.48
CA GLN A 461 -34.01 -7.90 12.71
C GLN A 461 -34.44 -7.20 11.42
N LEU A 462 -34.21 -7.81 10.26
CA LEU A 462 -34.51 -7.20 8.96
C LEU A 462 -36.00 -7.26 8.64
N ILE A 463 -36.49 -6.19 8.02
CA ILE A 463 -37.86 -6.09 7.50
C ILE A 463 -37.86 -5.83 6.00
N ALA A 464 -38.94 -6.21 5.32
CA ALA A 464 -39.08 -5.97 3.89
C ALA A 464 -39.05 -4.47 3.57
N GLY A 465 -38.30 -4.09 2.54
CA GLY A 465 -38.24 -2.71 2.05
C GLY A 465 -39.50 -2.28 1.30
N ASN A 466 -39.81 -0.99 1.36
CA ASN A 466 -40.79 -0.36 0.47
C ASN A 466 -40.16 -0.07 -0.92
N GLU A 467 -40.90 0.57 -1.81
CA GLU A 467 -40.41 0.94 -3.16
C GLU A 467 -39.17 1.84 -3.11
N GLU A 468 -39.13 2.82 -2.19
CA GLU A 468 -37.98 3.72 -2.02
C GLU A 468 -36.73 2.98 -1.53
N ALA A 469 -36.88 2.01 -0.63
CA ALA A 469 -35.77 1.17 -0.20
C ALA A 469 -35.26 0.28 -1.34
N ASN A 470 -36.15 -0.27 -2.16
CA ASN A 470 -35.84 -1.09 -3.34
C ASN A 470 -35.62 -0.25 -4.62
N LYS A 471 -35.08 0.97 -4.47
CA LYS A 471 -34.85 1.91 -5.58
C LYS A 471 -34.03 1.32 -6.74
N TYR A 472 -33.08 0.43 -6.45
CA TYR A 472 -32.18 -0.15 -7.43
C TYR A 472 -32.41 -1.67 -7.56
N ASP A 473 -32.61 -2.13 -8.78
CA ASP A 473 -32.70 -3.54 -9.12
C ASP A 473 -31.28 -4.12 -9.27
N LEU A 474 -30.90 -4.99 -8.33
CA LEU A 474 -29.56 -5.61 -8.32
C LEU A 474 -29.28 -6.41 -9.59
N SER A 475 -30.29 -7.04 -10.19
CA SER A 475 -30.10 -7.83 -11.41
C SER A 475 -29.68 -6.96 -12.59
N GLN A 476 -30.20 -5.74 -12.69
CA GLN A 476 -29.82 -4.77 -13.70
C GLN A 476 -28.42 -4.21 -13.46
N VAL A 477 -28.04 -3.98 -12.20
CA VAL A 477 -26.68 -3.54 -11.84
C VAL A 477 -25.66 -4.62 -12.22
N GLN A 478 -25.94 -5.89 -11.88
CA GLN A 478 -25.05 -7.00 -12.22
C GLN A 478 -24.95 -7.23 -13.73
N ASP A 479 -26.06 -7.14 -14.46
CA ASP A 479 -26.05 -7.24 -15.92
C ASP A 479 -25.30 -6.07 -16.59
N TYR A 480 -25.40 -4.85 -16.06
CA TYR A 480 -24.59 -3.72 -16.49
C TYR A 480 -23.09 -4.02 -16.31
N ILE A 481 -22.67 -4.44 -15.12
CA ILE A 481 -21.27 -4.77 -14.81
C ILE A 481 -20.77 -5.91 -15.71
N ALA A 482 -21.56 -6.97 -15.88
CA ALA A 482 -21.19 -8.09 -16.73
C ALA A 482 -20.98 -7.66 -18.19
N ARG A 483 -21.84 -6.79 -18.73
CA ARG A 483 -21.71 -6.23 -20.08
C ARG A 483 -20.48 -5.33 -20.23
N CYS A 484 -20.17 -4.50 -19.23
CA CYS A 484 -18.90 -3.76 -19.18
C CYS A 484 -17.70 -4.73 -19.20
N GLY A 485 -17.78 -5.80 -18.42
CA GLY A 485 -16.75 -6.85 -18.32
C GLY A 485 -16.47 -7.60 -19.62
N LEU A 486 -17.35 -7.57 -20.63
CA LEU A 486 -17.11 -8.17 -21.95
C LEU A 486 -15.96 -7.49 -22.72
N ASN A 487 -15.59 -6.27 -22.35
CA ASN A 487 -14.56 -5.47 -23.02
C ASN A 487 -13.13 -5.75 -22.52
N PHE A 488 -12.95 -6.78 -21.69
CA PHE A 488 -11.68 -7.11 -21.03
C PHE A 488 -11.26 -8.55 -21.32
N GLU A 489 -9.98 -8.73 -21.61
CA GLU A 489 -9.35 -10.02 -21.91
C GLU A 489 -8.90 -10.77 -20.65
N ASN A 490 -8.65 -12.07 -20.80
CA ASN A 490 -8.04 -12.88 -19.76
C ASN A 490 -6.66 -12.31 -19.36
N HIS A 491 -6.36 -12.32 -18.06
CA HIS A 491 -5.18 -11.68 -17.50
C HIS A 491 -3.87 -12.26 -18.05
N ARG A 492 -3.76 -13.58 -18.18
CA ARG A 492 -2.57 -14.22 -18.76
C ARG A 492 -2.39 -13.83 -20.22
N ALA A 493 -3.45 -13.87 -21.01
CA ALA A 493 -3.40 -13.50 -22.43
C ALA A 493 -2.94 -12.04 -22.62
N GLN A 494 -3.42 -11.12 -21.77
CA GLN A 494 -2.96 -9.73 -21.75
C GLN A 494 -1.46 -9.62 -21.47
N LEU A 495 -0.96 -10.34 -20.45
CA LEU A 495 0.46 -10.31 -20.08
C LEU A 495 1.36 -10.88 -21.19
N GLU A 496 0.92 -11.96 -21.86
CA GLU A 496 1.62 -12.53 -23.02
C GLU A 496 1.65 -11.58 -24.20
N ARG A 497 0.55 -10.86 -24.46
CA ARG A 497 0.51 -9.81 -25.49
C ARG A 497 1.49 -8.70 -25.17
N LEU A 498 1.52 -8.23 -23.93
CA LEU A 498 2.43 -7.19 -23.48
C LEU A 498 3.91 -7.59 -23.65
N ALA A 499 4.25 -8.84 -23.33
CA ALA A 499 5.61 -9.36 -23.49
C ALA A 499 6.08 -9.43 -24.96
N ARG A 500 5.17 -9.58 -25.92
CA ARG A 500 5.47 -9.63 -27.37
C ARG A 500 5.67 -8.25 -28.02
N MET A 501 5.33 -7.16 -27.33
CA MET A 501 5.49 -5.79 -27.84
C MET A 501 6.92 -5.24 -27.69
N ARG A 502 7.87 -6.05 -27.23
CA ARG A 502 9.27 -5.68 -27.02
C ARG A 502 10.12 -5.75 -28.28
#